data_AF-A0A7Y6NP21-F1
#
_entry.id   AF-A0A7Y6NP21-F1
#
_cell.length_a   1.000
_cell.length_b   1.000
_cell.length_c   1.000
_cell.angle_alpha   90.00
_cell.angle_beta   90.00
_cell.angle_gamma   90.00
#
_symmetry.space_group_name_H-M   'P 1'
#
loop_
_entity.id
_entity.type
_entity.pdbx_description
1 polymer ?
#
loop_
_entity_poly.entity_id
_entity_poly.type
_entity_poly.pdbx_seq_one_letter_code
_entity_poly.pdbx_strand_id
1 'polypeptide(L)'
;MTQADPAAWYLNPQVYSTVFAALALVISVVSLLNVLRLHRDNARQKVFSELQSTANQINESFLKYKVDTPYQIALGFAGNEEARGKVILLILQLNLLRSVHTNIGILKNGEVETYTAWAETVLRPWIQRGPQILAAYDRWIKTADAGPDYTAWLQRVMKIVP
;
A
#
# COMPACT_ATOMS: atom_id res chain seq x y z
N MET A 1 -63.27 -34.82 24.94
CA MET A 1 -62.51 -34.37 23.76
C MET A 1 -61.28 -33.66 24.26
N THR A 2 -60.16 -34.36 24.39
CA THR A 2 -58.88 -33.80 24.80
C THR A 2 -58.13 -33.36 23.54
N GLN A 3 -57.93 -32.04 23.39
CA GLN A 3 -57.05 -31.46 22.39
C GLN A 3 -55.63 -32.01 22.62
N ALA A 4 -55.02 -32.59 21.57
CA ALA A 4 -53.61 -32.93 21.58
C ALA A 4 -52.80 -31.62 21.55
N ASP A 5 -52.05 -31.36 22.62
CA ASP A 5 -51.07 -30.27 22.66
C ASP A 5 -50.03 -30.50 21.55
N PRO A 6 -49.73 -29.51 20.70
CA PRO A 6 -48.68 -29.65 19.71
C PRO A 6 -47.36 -29.85 20.45
N ALA A 7 -46.80 -31.05 20.34
CA ALA A 7 -45.58 -31.48 21.00
C ALA A 7 -44.52 -30.37 20.94
N ALA A 8 -44.19 -29.82 22.11
CA ALA A 8 -43.18 -28.80 22.32
C ALA A 8 -41.81 -29.33 21.86
N TRP A 9 -41.51 -29.13 20.58
CA TRP A 9 -40.28 -29.58 19.91
C TRP A 9 -39.00 -29.06 20.60
N TYR A 10 -39.11 -27.98 21.38
CA TYR A 10 -38.03 -27.38 22.18
C TYR A 10 -37.72 -28.14 23.48
N LEU A 11 -38.54 -29.10 23.91
CA LEU A 11 -38.29 -29.95 25.08
C LEU A 11 -37.44 -31.19 24.76
N ASN A 12 -37.16 -31.48 23.49
CA ASN A 12 -36.32 -32.62 23.10
C ASN A 12 -34.84 -32.18 23.03
N PRO A 13 -33.98 -32.61 23.97
CA PRO A 13 -32.58 -32.18 24.04
C PRO A 13 -31.77 -32.53 22.79
N GLN A 14 -32.17 -33.57 22.06
CA GLN A 14 -31.52 -34.02 20.83
C GLN A 14 -31.84 -33.13 19.63
N VAL A 15 -33.05 -32.55 19.57
CA VAL A 15 -33.44 -31.58 18.54
C VAL A 15 -32.77 -30.23 18.79
N TYR A 16 -32.66 -29.84 20.07
CA TYR A 16 -31.96 -28.62 20.45
C TYR A 16 -30.46 -28.71 20.14
N SER A 17 -29.80 -29.81 20.48
CA SER A 17 -28.36 -29.99 20.24
C SER A 17 -28.02 -30.03 18.75
N THR A 18 -28.86 -30.62 17.91
CA THR A 18 -28.65 -30.69 16.45
C THR A 18 -28.79 -29.33 15.78
N VAL A 19 -29.76 -28.51 16.18
CA VAL A 19 -29.92 -27.13 15.66
C VAL A 19 -28.72 -26.25 16.05
N PHE A 20 -28.26 -26.33 17.30
CA PHE A 20 -27.08 -25.58 17.74
C PHE A 20 -25.78 -26.06 17.10
N ALA A 21 -25.62 -27.37 16.89
CA ALA A 21 -24.48 -27.93 16.17
C ALA A 21 -24.44 -27.44 14.71
N ALA A 22 -25.60 -27.37 14.04
CA ALA A 22 -25.70 -26.84 12.68
C ALA A 22 -25.32 -25.34 12.62
N LEU A 23 -25.81 -24.52 13.57
CA LEU A 23 -25.45 -23.10 13.68
C LEU A 23 -23.94 -22.90 13.94
N ALA A 24 -23.36 -23.68 14.85
CA ALA A 24 -21.94 -23.61 15.16
C ALA A 24 -21.06 -23.98 13.95
N LEU A 25 -21.52 -24.93 13.12
CA LEU A 25 -20.82 -25.33 11.90
C LEU A 25 -20.84 -24.22 10.85
N VAL A 26 -21.98 -23.55 10.66
CA VAL A 26 -22.09 -22.39 9.75
C VAL A 26 -21.17 -21.24 10.19
N ILE A 27 -21.16 -20.91 11.49
CA ILE A 27 -20.29 -19.85 12.03
C ILE A 27 -18.81 -20.21 11.85
N SER A 28 -18.45 -21.48 12.03
CA SER A 28 -17.07 -21.97 11.85
C SER A 28 -16.63 -21.90 10.39
N VAL A 29 -17.50 -22.26 9.44
CA VAL A 29 -17.21 -22.17 8.00
C VAL A 29 -17.04 -20.71 7.57
N VAL A 30 -17.93 -19.81 8.00
CA VAL A 30 -17.84 -18.37 7.69
C VAL A 30 -16.58 -17.76 8.29
N SER A 31 -16.23 -18.12 9.53
CA SER A 31 -15.02 -17.65 10.19
C SER A 31 -13.76 -18.16 9.49
N LEU A 32 -13.73 -19.43 9.08
CA LEU A 32 -12.61 -20.01 8.34
C LEU A 32 -12.42 -19.33 6.98
N LEU A 33 -13.50 -19.07 6.24
CA LEU A 33 -13.45 -18.34 4.97
C LEU A 33 -12.95 -16.90 5.16
N ASN A 34 -13.35 -16.21 6.22
CA ASN A 34 -12.86 -14.88 6.56
C ASN A 34 -11.37 -14.92 6.95
N VAL A 35 -10.93 -15.91 7.73
CA VAL A 35 -9.53 -16.11 8.13
C VAL A 35 -8.64 -16.41 6.91
N LEU A 36 -9.09 -17.25 5.98
CA LEU A 36 -8.37 -17.55 4.74
C LEU A 36 -8.23 -16.32 3.85
N ARG A 37 -9.28 -15.48 3.78
CA ARG A 37 -9.23 -14.20 3.05
C ARG A 37 -8.25 -13.22 3.70
N LEU A 38 -8.35 -13.03 5.01
CA LEU A 38 -7.44 -12.20 5.82
C LEU A 38 -5.98 -12.65 5.70
N HIS A 39 -5.71 -13.95 5.75
CA HIS A 39 -4.35 -14.47 5.59
C HIS A 39 -3.75 -14.19 4.21
N ARG A 40 -4.55 -14.31 3.15
CA ARG A 40 -4.10 -14.03 1.79
C ARG A 40 -3.78 -12.55 1.59
N ASP A 41 -4.60 -11.66 2.13
CA ASP A 41 -4.38 -10.22 2.07
C ASP A 41 -3.15 -9.80 2.91
N ASN A 42 -2.99 -10.38 4.09
CA ASN A 42 -1.81 -10.16 4.95
C ASN A 42 -0.52 -10.69 4.32
N ALA A 43 -0.55 -11.85 3.66
CA ALA A 43 0.61 -12.40 2.96
C ALA A 43 1.03 -11.50 1.79
N ARG A 44 0.05 -10.99 1.02
CA ARG A 44 0.30 -10.04 -0.07
C ARG A 44 0.89 -8.72 0.45
N GLN A 45 0.35 -8.19 1.53
CA GLN A 45 0.86 -6.97 2.18
C GLN A 45 2.29 -7.17 2.70
N LYS A 46 2.58 -8.32 3.32
CA LYS A 46 3.92 -8.65 3.80
C LYS A 46 4.93 -8.72 2.65
N VAL A 47 4.62 -9.44 1.58
CA VAL A 47 5.48 -9.51 0.39
C VAL A 47 5.71 -8.12 -0.20
N PHE A 48 4.67 -7.30 -0.30
CA PHE A 48 4.79 -5.93 -0.80
C PHE A 48 5.67 -5.06 0.11
N SER A 49 5.50 -5.15 1.42
CA SER A 49 6.34 -4.44 2.41
C SER A 49 7.80 -4.88 2.35
N GLU A 50 8.07 -6.17 2.17
CA GLU A 50 9.42 -6.71 2.02
C GLU A 50 10.08 -6.20 0.73
N LEU A 51 9.37 -6.26 -0.40
CA LEU A 51 9.86 -5.72 -1.68
C LEU A 51 10.16 -4.22 -1.58
N GLN A 52 9.31 -3.47 -0.88
CA GLN A 52 9.49 -2.04 -0.68
C GLN A 52 10.71 -1.74 0.21
N SER A 53 10.89 -2.52 1.28
CA SER A 53 12.08 -2.44 2.14
C SER A 53 13.35 -2.73 1.35
N THR A 54 13.36 -3.80 0.56
CA THR A 54 14.48 -4.14 -0.34
C THR A 54 14.76 -3.03 -1.34
N ALA A 55 13.74 -2.42 -1.95
CA ALA A 55 13.92 -1.29 -2.86
C ALA A 55 14.57 -0.09 -2.16
N ASN A 56 14.19 0.20 -0.91
CA ASN A 56 14.81 1.26 -0.13
C ASN A 56 16.28 0.94 0.21
N GLN A 57 16.59 -0.30 0.58
CA GLN A 57 17.98 -0.75 0.81
C GLN A 57 18.85 -0.64 -0.43
N ILE A 58 18.31 -0.96 -1.61
CA ILE A 58 19.01 -0.79 -2.89
C ILE A 58 19.30 0.70 -3.13
N ASN A 59 18.32 1.57 -2.90
CA ASN A 59 18.48 3.02 -3.04
C ASN A 59 19.54 3.57 -2.08
N GLU A 60 19.52 3.15 -0.81
CA GLU A 60 20.54 3.49 0.18
C GLU A 60 21.93 2.97 -0.22
N SER A 61 21.99 1.81 -0.89
CA SER A 61 23.25 1.25 -1.39
C SER A 61 23.86 2.13 -2.49
N PHE A 62 23.06 2.73 -3.38
CA PHE A 62 23.56 3.68 -4.38
C PHE A 62 24.21 4.92 -3.71
N LEU A 63 23.64 5.40 -2.60
CA LEU A 63 24.24 6.47 -1.79
C LEU A 63 25.55 6.00 -1.15
N LYS A 64 25.50 4.87 -0.42
CA LYS A 64 26.63 4.33 0.34
C LYS A 64 27.84 4.04 -0.53
N TYR A 65 27.62 3.42 -1.68
CA TYR A 65 28.68 3.02 -2.60
C TYR A 65 29.01 4.08 -3.66
N LYS A 66 28.36 5.25 -3.60
CA LYS A 66 28.56 6.34 -4.56
C LYS A 66 28.40 5.88 -6.02
N VAL A 67 27.41 5.02 -6.27
CA VAL A 67 27.11 4.48 -7.60
C VAL A 67 25.96 5.27 -8.21
N ASP A 68 26.05 5.58 -9.50
CA ASP A 68 24.97 6.29 -10.19
C ASP A 68 23.74 5.41 -10.37
N THR A 69 22.57 6.01 -10.16
CA THR A 69 21.29 5.34 -10.37
C THR A 69 20.98 5.19 -11.86
N PRO A 70 20.14 4.21 -12.26
CA PRO A 70 19.65 4.11 -13.63
C PRO A 70 18.97 5.39 -14.15
N TYR A 71 18.28 6.13 -13.27
CA TYR A 71 17.65 7.41 -13.61
C TYR A 71 18.69 8.48 -13.97
N GLN A 72 19.78 8.58 -13.21
CA GLN A 72 20.84 9.53 -13.53
C GLN A 72 21.57 9.19 -14.82
N ILE A 73 21.90 7.91 -15.01
CA ILE A 73 22.56 7.45 -16.24
C ILE A 73 21.70 7.81 -17.43
N ALA A 74 20.41 7.50 -17.36
CA ALA A 74 19.50 7.71 -18.47
C ALA A 74 19.07 9.17 -18.68
N LEU A 75 19.36 10.07 -17.72
CA LEU A 75 19.15 11.51 -17.82
C LEU A 75 20.45 12.29 -18.09
N GLY A 76 21.59 11.60 -18.23
CA GLY A 76 22.89 12.24 -18.50
C GLY A 76 23.52 12.93 -17.28
N PHE A 77 23.12 12.56 -16.06
CA PHE A 77 23.65 13.10 -14.80
C PHE A 77 24.67 12.17 -14.11
N ALA A 78 25.19 11.17 -14.83
CA ALA A 78 26.21 10.28 -14.30
C ALA A 78 27.46 11.06 -13.85
N GLY A 79 28.07 10.63 -12.74
CA GLY A 79 29.22 11.31 -12.12
C GLY A 79 28.88 12.57 -11.32
N ASN A 80 27.64 13.07 -11.36
CA ASN A 80 27.22 14.23 -10.54
C ASN A 80 26.75 13.78 -9.15
N GLU A 81 27.59 13.97 -8.13
CA GLU A 81 27.33 13.55 -6.74
C GLU A 81 26.13 14.29 -6.12
N GLU A 82 25.95 15.57 -6.43
CA GLU A 82 24.81 16.36 -5.94
C GLU A 82 23.49 15.85 -6.55
N ALA A 83 23.48 15.60 -7.86
CA ALA A 83 22.32 15.03 -8.56
C ALA A 83 22.00 13.63 -8.02
N ARG A 84 23.01 12.83 -7.68
CA ARG A 84 22.85 11.48 -7.10
C ARG A 84 22.06 11.51 -5.81
N GLY A 85 22.50 12.33 -4.86
CA GLY A 85 21.81 12.47 -3.57
C GLY A 85 20.35 12.89 -3.75
N LYS A 86 20.11 13.87 -4.61
CA LYS A 86 18.76 14.40 -4.88
C LYS A 86 17.84 13.38 -5.54
N VAL A 87 18.31 12.67 -6.56
CA VAL A 87 17.50 11.67 -7.29
C VAL A 87 17.17 10.47 -6.39
N ILE A 88 18.13 9.97 -5.62
CA ILE A 88 17.87 8.87 -4.69
C ILE A 88 16.88 9.29 -3.61
N LEU A 89 17.05 10.48 -3.03
CA LEU A 89 16.12 11.00 -2.04
C LEU A 89 14.71 11.13 -2.60
N LEU A 90 14.56 11.63 -3.84
CA LEU A 90 13.26 11.69 -4.53
C LEU A 90 12.63 10.30 -4.63
N ILE A 91 13.37 9.29 -5.08
CA ILE A 91 12.83 7.93 -5.25
C ILE A 91 12.35 7.37 -3.91
N LEU A 92 13.10 7.56 -2.82
CA LEU A 92 12.70 7.14 -1.47
C LEU A 92 11.39 7.80 -1.04
N GLN A 93 11.25 9.11 -1.30
CA GLN A 93 10.05 9.87 -0.99
C GLN A 93 8.83 9.41 -1.81
N LEU A 94 9.01 9.13 -3.10
CA LEU A 94 7.93 8.60 -3.96
C LEU A 94 7.52 7.18 -3.56
N ASN A 95 8.46 6.36 -3.12
CA ASN A 95 8.20 5.02 -2.60
C ASN A 95 7.42 5.04 -1.27
N LEU A 96 7.71 6.01 -0.41
CA LEU A 96 6.94 6.25 0.81
C LEU A 96 5.49 6.62 0.48
N LEU A 97 5.27 7.57 -0.43
CA LEU A 97 3.92 7.95 -0.87
C LEU A 97 3.16 6.81 -1.53
N ARG A 98 3.85 5.95 -2.29
CA ARG A 98 3.25 4.72 -2.83
C ARG A 98 2.79 3.77 -1.73
N SER A 99 3.60 3.60 -0.69
CA SER A 99 3.24 2.79 0.48
C SER A 99 2.01 3.34 1.18
N VAL A 100 1.93 4.67 1.34
CA VAL A 100 0.76 5.34 1.90
C VAL A 100 -0.48 5.08 1.05
N HIS A 101 -0.40 5.32 -0.27
CA HIS A 101 -1.51 5.10 -1.19
C HIS A 101 -2.02 3.66 -1.17
N THR A 102 -1.09 2.69 -1.16
CA THR A 102 -1.43 1.26 -1.17
C THR A 102 -2.14 0.82 0.12
N ASN A 103 -1.88 1.50 1.24
CA ASN A 103 -2.37 1.12 2.56
C ASN A 103 -3.44 2.09 3.12
N ILE A 104 -4.05 2.94 2.29
CA ILE A 104 -5.08 3.91 2.70
C ILE A 104 -6.19 3.26 3.55
N GLY A 105 -6.61 2.03 3.21
CA GLY A 105 -7.68 1.33 3.94
C GLY A 105 -7.31 0.80 5.33
N ILE A 106 -6.04 0.90 5.73
CA ILE A 106 -5.51 0.36 6.99
C ILE A 106 -4.89 1.48 7.85
N LEU A 107 -4.39 2.53 7.21
CA LEU A 107 -3.87 3.71 7.89
C LEU A 107 -4.97 4.40 8.70
N LYS A 108 -4.60 4.95 9.86
CA LYS A 108 -5.55 5.66 10.72
C LYS A 108 -6.01 6.95 10.04
N ASN A 109 -7.23 7.37 10.38
CA ASN A 109 -7.77 8.66 9.93
C ASN A 109 -6.76 9.79 10.27
N GLY A 110 -6.43 10.60 9.27
CA GLY A 110 -5.46 11.72 9.38
C GLY A 110 -4.01 11.41 8.97
N GLU A 111 -3.59 10.14 8.93
CA GLU A 111 -2.22 9.79 8.50
C GLU A 111 -2.05 10.02 6.99
N VAL A 112 -3.02 9.57 6.18
CA VAL A 112 -3.03 9.80 4.73
C VAL A 112 -3.04 11.30 4.40
N GLU A 113 -3.81 12.09 5.16
CA GLU A 113 -3.89 13.55 5.00
C GLU A 113 -2.55 14.22 5.32
N THR A 114 -1.85 13.75 6.37
CA THR A 114 -0.53 14.27 6.74
C THR A 114 0.49 14.06 5.62
N TYR A 115 0.54 12.86 5.03
CA TYR A 115 1.45 12.57 3.92
C TYR A 115 1.05 13.31 2.63
N THR A 116 -0.25 13.51 2.41
CA THR A 116 -0.76 14.32 1.30
C THR A 116 -0.35 15.78 1.45
N ALA A 117 -0.54 16.35 2.64
CA ALA A 117 -0.13 17.72 2.95
C ALA A 117 1.39 17.91 2.83
N TRP A 118 2.18 16.95 3.30
CA TRP A 118 3.63 16.95 3.12
C TRP A 118 4.04 16.91 1.64
N ALA A 119 3.38 16.07 0.83
CA ALA A 119 3.63 15.98 -0.60
C ALA A 119 3.36 17.33 -1.30
N GLU A 120 2.26 18.01 -0.94
CA GLU A 120 1.89 19.31 -1.50
C GLU A 120 2.79 20.47 -1.06
N THR A 121 3.16 20.50 0.23
CA THR A 121 3.81 21.67 0.84
C THR A 121 5.33 21.59 0.84
N VAL A 122 5.89 20.38 0.83
CA VAL A 122 7.33 20.15 0.90
C VAL A 122 7.85 19.52 -0.39
N LEU A 123 7.31 18.36 -0.77
CA LEU A 123 7.87 17.57 -1.86
C LEU A 123 7.68 18.26 -3.22
N ARG A 124 6.48 18.75 -3.51
CA ARG A 124 6.15 19.45 -4.75
C ARG A 124 7.06 20.65 -5.02
N PRO A 125 7.17 21.66 -4.12
CA PRO A 125 8.04 22.80 -4.39
C PRO A 125 9.51 22.40 -4.47
N TRP A 126 9.94 21.35 -3.76
CA TRP A 126 11.30 20.84 -3.89
C TRP A 126 11.58 20.25 -5.29
N ILE A 127 10.65 19.45 -5.83
CA ILE A 127 10.73 18.92 -7.20
C ILE A 127 10.78 20.05 -8.22
N GLN A 128 9.86 21.02 -8.12
CA GLN A 128 9.74 22.12 -9.07
C GLN A 128 10.97 23.04 -9.12
N ARG A 129 11.73 23.15 -8.00
CA ARG A 129 12.93 23.99 -7.94
C ARG A 129 14.19 23.32 -8.49
N GLY A 130 14.19 22.00 -8.64
CA GLY A 130 15.37 21.24 -9.05
C GLY A 130 15.19 20.64 -10.45
N PRO A 131 15.87 21.14 -11.50
CA PRO A 131 15.69 20.60 -12.87
C PRO A 131 16.02 19.11 -12.97
N GLN A 132 17.02 18.65 -12.23
CA GLN A 132 17.39 17.22 -12.14
C GLN A 132 16.32 16.38 -11.44
N ILE A 133 15.68 16.94 -10.40
CA ILE A 133 14.64 16.29 -9.61
C ILE A 133 13.35 16.21 -10.42
N LEU A 134 12.98 17.29 -11.10
CA LEU A 134 11.85 17.34 -12.01
C LEU A 134 12.00 16.32 -13.14
N ALA A 135 13.16 16.28 -13.82
CA ALA A 135 13.41 15.30 -14.86
C ALA A 135 13.35 13.84 -14.36
N ALA A 136 13.83 13.57 -13.14
CA ALA A 136 13.72 12.26 -12.51
C ALA A 136 12.28 11.90 -12.14
N TYR A 137 11.50 12.86 -11.64
CA TYR A 137 10.07 12.71 -11.36
C TYR A 137 9.29 12.40 -12.64
N ASP A 138 9.51 13.17 -13.71
CA ASP A 138 8.85 12.96 -15.01
C ASP A 138 9.16 11.60 -15.60
N ARG A 139 10.39 11.11 -15.38
CA ARG A 139 10.74 9.75 -15.79
C ARG A 139 10.05 8.70 -14.94
N TRP A 140 9.99 8.89 -13.62
CA TRP A 140 9.32 7.97 -12.69
C TRP A 140 7.82 7.81 -13.00
N ILE A 141 7.10 8.90 -13.25
CA ILE A 141 5.66 8.80 -13.58
C ILE A 141 5.39 8.12 -14.93
N LYS A 142 6.40 8.06 -15.82
CA LYS A 142 6.31 7.41 -17.13
C LYS A 142 6.71 5.93 -17.09
N THR A 143 7.29 5.43 -15.99
CA THR A 143 7.62 4.00 -15.87
C THR A 143 6.41 3.19 -15.43
N ALA A 144 6.29 1.97 -15.96
CA ALA A 144 5.22 1.04 -15.59
C ALA A 144 5.22 0.71 -14.08
N ASP A 145 6.38 0.86 -13.42
CA ASP A 145 6.55 0.57 -12.00
C ASP A 145 5.69 1.44 -11.09
N ALA A 146 5.33 2.66 -11.50
CA ALA A 146 4.47 3.52 -10.70
C ALA A 146 3.02 2.97 -10.61
N GLY A 147 2.52 2.32 -11.67
CA GLY A 147 1.14 1.88 -11.78
C GLY A 147 0.14 3.04 -12.02
N PRO A 148 -0.93 2.81 -12.79
CA PRO A 148 -1.82 3.89 -13.24
C PRO A 148 -2.58 4.56 -12.08
N ASP A 149 -3.09 3.79 -11.12
CA ASP A 149 -3.88 4.33 -10.00
C ASP A 149 -3.06 5.24 -9.09
N TYR A 150 -1.86 4.80 -8.72
CA TYR A 150 -0.93 5.60 -7.92
C TYR A 150 -0.49 6.85 -8.67
N THR A 151 -0.20 6.73 -9.97
CA THR A 151 0.20 7.88 -10.80
C THR A 151 -0.90 8.93 -10.86
N ALA A 152 -2.15 8.52 -11.09
CA ALA A 152 -3.30 9.42 -11.11
C ALA A 152 -3.55 10.07 -9.73
N TRP A 153 -3.41 9.32 -8.64
CA TRP A 153 -3.46 9.89 -7.30
C TRP A 153 -2.34 10.90 -7.06
N LEU A 154 -1.10 10.55 -7.36
CA LEU A 154 0.08 11.38 -7.16
C LEU A 154 -0.01 12.67 -7.99
N GLN A 155 -0.49 12.61 -9.24
CA GLN A 155 -0.71 13.81 -10.07
C GLN A 155 -1.77 14.74 -9.48
N ARG A 156 -2.84 14.20 -8.89
CA ARG A 156 -3.88 15.02 -8.21
C ARG A 156 -3.33 15.73 -6.97
N VAL A 157 -2.51 15.04 -6.18
CA VAL A 157 -1.86 15.60 -4.98
C VAL A 157 -0.80 16.62 -5.39
N MET A 158 0.12 16.22 -6.26
CA MET A 158 1.29 17.02 -6.60
C MET A 158 0.96 18.17 -7.55
N LYS A 159 -0.07 18.06 -8.39
CA LYS A 159 -0.43 19.11 -9.39
C LYS A 159 0.78 19.63 -10.17
N ILE A 160 1.78 18.78 -10.38
CA ILE A 160 2.97 19.07 -11.18
C ILE A 160 2.54 18.81 -12.62
N VAL A 161 2.49 19.88 -13.42
CA VAL A 161 2.27 19.76 -14.85
C VAL A 161 3.64 19.48 -15.48
N PRO A 162 3.80 18.36 -16.21
CA PRO A 162 5.03 18.06 -16.94
C PRO A 162 5.26 19.02 -18.12
#